data_AF-A0A7J2YEU1-F1
#
_entry.id   AF-A0A7J2YEU1-F1
#
_cell.length_a   1.000
_cell.length_b   1.000
_cell.length_c   1.000
_cell.angle_alpha   90.00
_cell.angle_beta   90.00
_cell.angle_gamma   90.00
#
_symmetry.space_group_name_H-M   'P 1'
#
loop_
_entity.id
_entity.type
_entity.pdbx_description
1 polymer ?
#
loop_
_entity_poly.entity_id
_entity_poly.type
_entity_poly.pdbx_seq_one_letter_code
_entity_poly.pdbx_strand_id
1 'polypeptide(L)' 'MAKVEVIEKIVTDYDKKGDVLYISFGPPVPADDSDVTDEGVIVRLKEGKIIGLTIPNAKRRLFISKGKRTKRIVKNMV' A
#
# COMPACT_ATOMS: atom_id res chain seq x y z
N MET A 1 19.83 -0.78 -17.99
CA MET A 1 18.97 -0.10 -16.99
C MET A 1 17.54 -0.57 -17.20
N ALA A 2 16.86 -1.06 -16.17
CA ALA A 2 15.47 -1.49 -16.31
C ALA A 2 14.59 -0.28 -16.65
N LYS A 3 13.74 -0.42 -17.67
CA LYS A 3 12.77 0.62 -18.07
C LYS A 3 11.66 0.63 -17.01
N VAL A 4 11.53 1.74 -16.29
CA VAL A 4 10.42 1.95 -15.34
C VAL A 4 9.20 2.40 -16.16
N GLU A 5 8.14 1.61 -16.13
CA GLU A 5 6.85 2.01 -16.70
C GLU A 5 6.17 3.01 -15.75
N VAL A 6 5.74 4.16 -16.28
CA VAL A 6 5.00 5.16 -15.50
C VAL A 6 3.59 4.65 -15.28
N ILE A 7 3.16 4.59 -14.01
CA ILE A 7 1.79 4.20 -13.65
C ILE A 7 0.89 5.42 -13.85
N GLU A 8 0.12 5.45 -14.94
CA GLU A 8 -0.77 6.57 -15.25
C GLU A 8 -2.06 6.58 -14.41
N LYS A 9 -2.47 5.42 -13.89
CA LYS A 9 -3.72 5.26 -13.16
C LYS A 9 -3.56 4.32 -11.98
N ILE A 10 -4.13 4.71 -10.85
CA ILE A 10 -4.24 3.87 -9.65
C ILE A 10 -5.73 3.71 -9.33
N VAL A 11 -6.18 2.46 -9.18
CA VAL A 11 -7.55 2.14 -8.77
C VAL A 11 -7.50 1.52 -7.39
N THR A 12 -8.31 2.03 -6.47
CA THR A 12 -8.41 1.52 -5.10
C THR A 12 -9.81 1.03 -4.80
N ASP A 13 -9.90 -0.11 -4.12
CA ASP A 13 -11.17 -0.64 -3.60
C ASP A 13 -10.98 -1.06 -2.14
N TYR A 14 -11.92 -0.69 -1.27
CA TYR A 14 -11.83 -0.97 0.16
C TYR A 14 -13.00 -1.84 0.62
N ASP A 15 -12.68 -3.09 0.96
CA ASP A 15 -13.62 -3.98 1.62
C ASP A 15 -13.71 -3.64 3.11
N LYS A 16 -14.80 -2.97 3.47
CA LYS A 16 -15.09 -2.58 4.86
C LYS A 16 -15.29 -3.77 5.79
N LYS A 17 -15.81 -4.89 5.29
CA LYS A 17 -16.14 -6.09 6.07
C LYS A 17 -14.87 -6.86 6.41
N GLY A 18 -13.99 -7.07 5.42
CA GLY A 18 -12.70 -7.72 5.61
C GLY A 18 -11.59 -6.83 6.18
N ASP A 19 -11.79 -5.50 6.20
CA ASP A 19 -10.73 -4.52 6.45
C ASP A 19 -9.52 -4.69 5.52
N VAL A 20 -9.82 -4.75 4.21
CA VAL A 20 -8.81 -4.97 3.16
C VAL A 20 -8.86 -3.84 2.14
N LEU A 21 -7.70 -3.22 1.88
CA LEU A 21 -7.53 -2.25 0.80
C LEU A 21 -6.82 -2.90 -0.38
N TYR A 22 -7.50 -2.95 -1.52
CA TYR A 22 -6.94 -3.37 -2.79
C TYR A 22 -6.46 -2.14 -3.56
N ILE A 23 -5.26 -2.23 -4.12
CA ILE A 23 -4.66 -1.20 -4.98
C ILE A 23 -4.31 -1.90 -6.30
N SER A 24 -4.74 -1.34 -7.42
CA SER A 24 -4.37 -1.80 -8.76
C SER A 24 -3.62 -0.69 -9.50
N PHE A 25 -2.52 -1.06 -10.15
CA PHE A 25 -1.73 -0.17 -10.99
C PHE A 25 -2.21 -0.35 -12.44
N GLY A 26 -3.04 0.58 -12.90
CA GLY A 26 -3.82 0.44 -14.13
C GLY A 26 -5.21 -0.17 -13.89
N PRO A 27 -5.87 -0.68 -14.95
CA PRO A 27 -7.12 -1.41 -14.83
C PRO A 27 -6.97 -2.62 -13.89
N PRO A 28 -7.95 -2.92 -13.03
CA PRO A 28 -7.92 -4.14 -12.22
C PRO A 28 -7.87 -5.37 -13.13
N VAL A 29 -6.79 -6.15 -13.00
CA VAL A 29 -6.61 -7.43 -13.70
C VAL A 29 -6.31 -8.54 -12.69
N PRO A 30 -6.65 -9.81 -12.98
CA PRO A 30 -6.24 -10.93 -12.13
C PRO A 30 -4.71 -11.07 -12.10
N ALA A 31 -4.19 -11.40 -10.92
CA ALA A 31 -2.78 -11.77 -10.73
C ALA A 31 -2.58 -13.25 -11.14
N ASP A 32 -1.41 -13.58 -11.65
CA ASP A 32 -0.99 -14.97 -11.86
C ASP A 32 -0.08 -15.49 -10.71
N ASP A 33 0.52 -14.55 -9.96
CA ASP A 33 1.39 -14.85 -8.84
C ASP A 33 1.29 -13.77 -7.75
N SER A 34 1.81 -14.07 -6.57
CA SER A 34 1.86 -13.12 -5.46
C SER A 34 2.94 -13.44 -4.44
N ASP A 35 3.54 -12.39 -3.91
CA ASP A 35 4.43 -12.45 -2.76
C ASP A 35 3.79 -11.80 -1.54
N VAL A 36 4.22 -12.20 -0.35
CA VAL A 36 3.81 -11.59 0.92
C VAL A 36 5.03 -11.00 1.60
N THR A 37 4.98 -9.70 1.89
CA THR A 37 6.05 -9.02 2.63
C THR A 37 6.03 -9.40 4.10
N ASP A 38 7.12 -9.14 4.82
CA ASP A 38 7.22 -9.37 6.27
C ASP A 38 6.17 -8.58 7.06
N GLU A 39 5.73 -7.42 6.53
CA GLU A 39 4.65 -6.62 7.11
C GLU A 39 3.26 -7.16 6.79
N GLY A 40 3.16 -8.25 6.03
CA GLY A 40 1.92 -8.87 5.58
C GLY A 40 1.16 -8.03 4.55
N VAL A 41 1.87 -7.28 3.69
CA VAL A 41 1.29 -6.75 2.44
C VAL A 41 1.42 -7.84 1.38
N ILE A 42 0.37 -8.05 0.60
CA ILE A 42 0.42 -9.00 -0.52
C ILE A 42 0.72 -8.19 -1.79
N VAL A 43 1.83 -8.50 -2.44
CA VAL A 43 2.24 -7.94 -3.73
C VAL A 43 1.63 -8.81 -4.82
N ARG A 44 0.83 -8.22 -5.70
CA ARG A 44 0.16 -8.92 -6.80
C ARG A 44 1.00 -8.81 -8.06
N LEU A 45 1.31 -9.95 -8.67
CA LEU A 45 2.16 -10.04 -9.85
C LEU A 45 1.37 -10.53 -11.06
N LYS A 46 1.80 -10.09 -12.24
CA LYS A 46 1.42 -10.66 -13.53
C LYS A 46 2.63 -10.69 -14.44
N GLU A 47 3.01 -11.87 -14.92
CA GLU A 47 4.17 -12.06 -15.80
C GLU A 47 5.45 -11.39 -15.23
N GLY A 48 5.66 -11.52 -13.92
CA GLY A 48 6.79 -10.92 -13.21
C GLY A 48 6.73 -9.40 -13.00
N LYS A 49 5.63 -8.74 -13.38
CA LYS A 49 5.39 -7.31 -13.12
C LYS A 49 4.45 -7.11 -11.93
N ILE A 50 4.74 -6.11 -11.10
CA ILE A 50 3.81 -5.70 -10.02
C ILE A 50 2.60 -4.99 -10.63
N ILE A 51 1.42 -5.57 -10.44
CA ILE A 51 0.15 -5.04 -10.93
C ILE A 51 -0.75 -4.46 -9.83
N GLY A 52 -0.39 -4.67 -8.55
CA GLY A 52 -1.17 -4.15 -7.45
C GLY A 52 -0.72 -4.64 -6.08
N LEU A 53 -1.45 -4.20 -5.06
CA LEU A 53 -1.25 -4.57 -3.66
C LEU A 53 -2.59 -4.97 -3.04
N THR A 54 -2.54 -5.93 -2.12
CA THR A 54 -3.63 -6.19 -1.16
C THR A 54 -3.09 -5.89 0.22
N ILE A 55 -3.77 -5.00 0.94
CA ILE A 55 -3.39 -4.53 2.27
C ILE A 55 -4.46 -4.97 3.26
N PRO A 56 -4.30 -6.15 3.89
CA PRO A 56 -5.12 -6.55 5.01
C PRO A 56 -4.92 -5.63 6.21
N ASN A 57 -5.93 -5.55 7.09
CA ASN A 57 -5.90 -4.71 8.28
C ASN A 57 -5.65 -3.22 7.97
N ALA A 58 -6.21 -2.73 6.86
CA ALA A 58 -5.89 -1.41 6.31
C ALA A 58 -6.19 -0.28 7.31
N LYS A 59 -7.28 -0.38 8.09
CA LYS A 59 -7.59 0.60 9.14
C LYS A 59 -6.45 0.74 10.14
N ARG A 60 -5.88 -0.35 10.66
CA ARG A 60 -4.76 -0.22 11.61
C ARG A 60 -3.54 0.42 10.96
N ARG A 61 -3.22 0.00 9.74
CA ARG A 61 -2.01 0.47 9.03
C ARG A 61 -2.09 1.96 8.66
N LEU A 62 -3.25 2.46 8.25
CA LEU A 62 -3.42 3.85 7.80
C LEU A 62 -3.66 4.83 8.96
N PHE A 63 -4.34 4.40 10.03
CA PHE A 63 -4.75 5.29 11.12
C PHE A 63 -3.67 5.51 12.20
N ILE A 64 -2.61 4.71 12.25
CA ILE A 64 -1.47 4.94 13.18
C ILE A 64 -0.71 6.25 12.85
N SER A 65 -0.87 6.81 11.64
CA SER A 65 -0.24 8.07 11.23
C SER A 65 -0.75 9.31 11.99
N LYS A 66 -1.98 9.31 12.52
CA LYS A 66 -2.54 10.50 13.21
C LYS A 66 -2.07 10.67 14.66
N GLY A 67 -1.45 9.64 15.26
CA GLY A 67 -1.03 9.63 16.67
C GLY A 67 0.41 10.07 16.94
N LYS A 68 1.29 10.08 15.93
CA LYS A 68 2.67 10.60 16.06
C LYS A 68 2.75 12.03 15.54
N ARG A 69 2.02 12.98 16.17
CA ARG A 69 2.60 14.32 16.27
C ARG A 69 3.86 14.16 17.10
N THR A 70 5.01 14.18 16.45
CA THR A 70 6.28 14.45 17.13
C THR A 70 6.03 15.65 18.04
N LYS A 71 6.06 15.45 19.38
CA LYS A 71 6.26 16.56 20.30
C LYS A 71 7.59 17.15 19.88
N ARG A 72 7.55 18.21 19.07
CA ARG A 72 8.70 19.08 18.84
C ARG A 72 9.02 19.63 20.22
N ILE A 73 9.98 19.00 20.87
CA ILE A 73 10.62 19.49 22.08
C ILE A 73 11.25 20.82 21.67
N VAL A 74 10.50 21.91 21.82
CA VAL A 74 11.11 23.25 21.98
C VAL A 74 11.57 23.34 23.43
N LYS A 75 12.61 22.56 23.74
CA LYS A 75 13.49 22.87 24.86
C LYS A 75 14.70 23.53 24.20
N ASN A 76 14.70 24.85 24.15
CA ASN A 76 15.85 25.71 24.48
C ASN A 76 15.61 27.19 24.13
N MET A 77 15.98 28.03 25.10
CA MET A 77 16.27 29.48 25.06
C MET A 77 15.09 30.37 24.68
N VAL A 78 14.56 31.23 25.57
CA VAL A 78 15.24 32.20 26.45
C VAL A 78 14.53 32.28 27.80
#